data_AF-A0A969ZA65-F1
#
_entry.id   AF-A0A969ZA65-F1
#
_cell.length_a   1.000
_cell.length_b   1.000
_cell.length_c   1.000
_cell.angle_alpha   90.00
_cell.angle_beta   90.00
_cell.angle_gamma   90.00
#
_symmetry.space_group_name_H-M   'P 1'
#
loop_
_entity.id
_entity.type
_entity.pdbx_description
1 polymer ?
#
loop_
_entity_poly.entity_id
_entity_poly.type
_entity_poly.pdbx_seq_one_letter_code
_entity_poly.pdbx_strand_id
1 'polypeptide(L)'
;MKSVGIICEYNPFHNGHLYHLEKVKEICPDHIIVIVLGGNFMQRGETSIIDKWTKTKIALEMGIDLVIELPFVFASQGADIFARGSVELLNHLKVDKLIFGSELNDINILKDLADIQLNNQNYDSLVKKYMDKGINYPTALSKALYEIKGYEINKPNDILGISYIREIKRLNSKIEPYCIKRTNNYHSLELDSKVVSASSIREALKNKKDVKDYVPKITYQYLKNKHLHFIEDYFPYLKFKILTELNNLDKYQTVDEGIENRIKKAIIKANNLEELIQNIKTKRYTYNKIKRMLTHIMCNFTKEEAKKYQHVEYIRVLGFSEKGKKYLNKIKKDLEIPLITNYSKLNNDMLQLELRITSVYASILNEKDKTNLIESEYKNKPLIK
;
A
#
# COMPACT_ATOMS: atom_id res chain seq x y z
N MET A 1 16.93 18.27 -13.17
CA MET A 1 17.09 16.92 -12.63
C MET A 1 15.81 16.20 -12.99
N LYS A 2 15.91 15.17 -13.83
CA LYS A 2 14.76 14.34 -14.15
C LYS A 2 14.50 13.37 -13.00
N SER A 3 13.27 12.93 -12.82
CA SER A 3 12.87 12.05 -11.73
C SER A 3 11.92 10.96 -12.18
N VAL A 4 11.97 9.84 -11.48
CA VAL A 4 11.12 8.68 -11.70
C VAL A 4 10.52 8.24 -10.37
N GLY A 5 9.21 8.04 -10.38
CA GLY A 5 8.40 7.58 -9.27
C GLY A 5 8.21 6.07 -9.29
N ILE A 6 8.23 5.44 -8.13
CA ILE A 6 7.80 4.06 -7.91
C ILE A 6 6.86 4.03 -6.71
N ILE A 7 5.73 3.34 -6.83
CA ILE A 7 4.79 3.13 -5.73
C ILE A 7 4.99 1.71 -5.21
N CYS A 8 5.26 1.55 -3.92
CA CYS A 8 5.64 0.27 -3.36
C CYS A 8 5.30 0.11 -1.86
N GLU A 9 5.36 -1.14 -1.38
CA GLU A 9 5.09 -1.48 0.02
C GLU A 9 6.30 -2.13 0.73
N TYR A 10 7.20 -2.75 -0.05
CA TYR A 10 8.40 -3.47 0.38
C TYR A 10 8.18 -4.35 1.62
N ASN A 11 7.30 -5.35 1.48
CA ASN A 11 6.88 -6.21 2.58
C ASN A 11 7.28 -7.70 2.40
N PRO A 12 8.58 -8.07 2.42
CA PRO A 12 9.77 -7.21 2.50
C PRO A 12 10.29 -6.75 1.12
N PHE A 13 11.33 -5.91 1.10
CA PHE A 13 12.15 -5.70 -0.09
C PHE A 13 12.87 -7.01 -0.48
N HIS A 14 12.69 -7.49 -1.71
CA HIS A 14 13.13 -8.83 -2.14
C HIS A 14 13.73 -8.78 -3.55
N ASN A 15 14.27 -9.89 -4.07
CA ASN A 15 14.97 -9.91 -5.36
C ASN A 15 14.11 -9.43 -6.53
N GLY A 16 12.80 -9.71 -6.53
CA GLY A 16 11.90 -9.12 -7.54
C GLY A 16 11.77 -7.59 -7.48
N HIS A 17 11.88 -6.97 -6.29
CA HIS A 17 11.94 -5.51 -6.16
C HIS A 17 13.29 -4.97 -6.63
N LEU A 18 14.38 -5.70 -6.34
CA LEU A 18 15.71 -5.36 -6.84
C LEU A 18 15.75 -5.38 -8.37
N TYR A 19 15.25 -6.44 -9.00
CA TYR A 19 15.14 -6.55 -10.45
C TYR A 19 14.33 -5.39 -11.05
N HIS A 20 13.16 -5.07 -10.46
CA HIS A 20 12.38 -3.92 -10.91
C HIS A 20 13.17 -2.61 -10.81
N LEU A 21 13.87 -2.38 -9.69
CA LEU A 21 14.71 -1.20 -9.50
C LEU A 21 15.87 -1.12 -10.48
N GLU A 22 16.51 -2.25 -10.81
CA GLU A 22 17.55 -2.33 -11.84
C GLU A 22 17.00 -1.95 -13.21
N LYS A 23 15.82 -2.47 -13.59
CA LYS A 23 15.13 -2.07 -14.82
C LYS A 23 14.75 -0.60 -14.86
N VAL A 24 14.32 -0.02 -13.74
CA VAL A 24 14.10 1.43 -13.65
C VAL A 24 15.40 2.20 -13.91
N LYS A 25 16.53 1.78 -13.34
CA LYS A 25 17.84 2.41 -13.56
C LYS A 25 18.32 2.27 -15.01
N GLU A 26 18.03 1.16 -15.67
CA GLU A 26 18.31 0.96 -17.10
C GLU A 26 17.48 1.90 -18.00
N ILE A 27 16.18 2.02 -17.73
CA ILE A 27 15.25 2.84 -18.55
C ILE A 27 15.45 4.34 -18.29
N CYS A 28 15.76 4.71 -17.05
CA CYS A 28 15.88 6.07 -16.58
C CYS A 28 17.27 6.31 -15.95
N PRO A 29 18.36 6.21 -16.74
CA PRO A 29 19.70 6.48 -16.22
C PRO A 29 19.76 7.92 -15.69
N ASP A 30 20.49 8.11 -14.59
CA ASP A 30 20.69 9.40 -13.90
C ASP A 30 19.43 10.12 -13.40
N HIS A 31 18.25 9.48 -13.46
CA HIS A 31 17.05 10.04 -12.87
C HIS A 31 17.09 9.88 -11.35
N ILE A 32 16.49 10.86 -10.66
CA ILE A 32 16.24 10.75 -9.23
C ILE A 32 15.12 9.75 -9.00
N ILE A 33 15.40 8.70 -8.21
CA ILE A 33 14.43 7.67 -7.91
C ILE A 33 13.68 8.06 -6.63
N VAL A 34 12.42 8.45 -6.81
CA VAL A 34 11.49 8.79 -5.73
C VAL A 34 10.55 7.61 -5.52
N ILE A 35 10.40 7.15 -4.28
CA ILE A 35 9.38 6.17 -3.94
C ILE A 35 8.31 6.76 -3.03
N VAL A 36 7.07 6.33 -3.28
CA VAL A 36 5.98 6.43 -2.31
C VAL A 36 5.80 5.06 -1.69
N LEU A 37 6.05 4.98 -0.39
CA LEU A 37 6.17 3.76 0.39
C LEU A 37 4.98 3.61 1.34
N GLY A 38 4.25 2.50 1.25
CA GLY A 38 3.26 2.12 2.25
C GLY A 38 3.89 1.99 3.64
N GLY A 39 3.24 2.54 4.66
CA GLY A 39 3.74 2.58 6.04
C GLY A 39 3.72 1.22 6.74
N ASN A 40 3.05 1.14 7.88
CA ASN A 40 3.04 -0.06 8.73
C ASN A 40 1.93 -1.07 8.38
N PHE A 41 0.89 -0.63 7.66
CA PHE A 41 -0.17 -1.50 7.13
C PHE A 41 -0.34 -1.29 5.63
N MET A 42 -0.77 -2.34 4.93
CA MET A 42 -0.72 -2.47 3.48
C MET A 42 -2.10 -2.37 2.82
N GLN A 43 -2.11 -2.13 1.52
CA GLN A 43 -3.25 -1.99 0.62
C GLN A 43 -4.19 -3.19 0.63
N ARG A 44 -3.65 -4.38 0.93
CA ARG A 44 -4.41 -5.64 1.01
C ARG A 44 -4.93 -5.95 2.43
N GLY A 45 -4.80 -5.02 3.37
CA GLY A 45 -5.16 -5.22 4.78
C GLY A 45 -4.20 -6.15 5.51
N GLU A 46 -2.94 -6.17 5.09
CA GLU A 46 -1.85 -6.92 5.73
C GLU A 46 -1.02 -5.98 6.60
N THR A 47 -0.26 -6.54 7.54
CA THR A 47 0.74 -5.79 8.31
C THR A 47 2.09 -5.83 7.59
N SER A 48 2.90 -4.79 7.75
CA SER A 48 4.31 -4.80 7.34
C SER A 48 5.07 -5.78 8.22
N ILE A 49 5.91 -6.67 7.68
CA ILE A 49 6.69 -7.57 8.54
C ILE A 49 7.81 -6.86 9.29
N ILE A 50 8.22 -5.69 8.80
CA ILE A 50 9.20 -4.80 9.42
C ILE A 50 8.71 -3.35 9.32
N ASP A 51 9.10 -2.52 10.28
CA ASP A 51 8.65 -1.14 10.37
C ASP A 51 9.08 -0.28 9.16
N LYS A 52 8.33 0.80 8.89
CA LYS A 52 8.59 1.70 7.76
C LYS A 52 9.98 2.34 7.76
N TRP A 53 10.60 2.56 8.93
CA TRP A 53 11.95 3.13 9.02
C TRP A 53 13.00 2.12 8.56
N THR A 54 12.85 0.85 8.94
CA THR A 54 13.70 -0.23 8.46
C THR A 54 13.55 -0.42 6.95
N LYS A 55 12.31 -0.40 6.43
CA LYS A 55 12.07 -0.44 4.97
C LYS A 55 12.74 0.73 4.24
N THR A 56 12.66 1.93 4.82
CA THR A 56 13.30 3.14 4.29
C THR A 56 14.81 2.99 4.24
N LYS A 57 15.43 2.49 5.31
CA LYS A 57 16.87 2.25 5.34
C LYS A 57 17.29 1.26 4.25
N ILE A 58 16.57 0.14 4.10
CA ILE A 58 16.83 -0.83 3.03
C ILE A 58 16.68 -0.16 1.66
N ALA A 59 15.62 0.61 1.43
CA ALA A 59 15.37 1.30 0.17
C ALA A 59 16.52 2.24 -0.23
N LEU A 60 16.95 3.11 0.69
CA LEU A 60 18.11 3.99 0.47
C LEU A 60 19.37 3.17 0.15
N GLU A 61 19.57 2.06 0.87
CA GLU A 61 20.73 1.21 0.65
C GLU A 61 20.76 0.57 -0.74
N MET A 62 19.60 0.24 -1.31
CA MET A 62 19.45 -0.27 -2.68
C MET A 62 19.56 0.81 -3.77
N GLY A 63 19.77 2.07 -3.38
CA GLY A 63 20.01 3.19 -4.29
C GLY A 63 18.73 3.91 -4.73
N ILE A 64 17.74 3.95 -3.85
CA ILE A 64 16.61 4.89 -3.95
C ILE A 64 17.04 6.24 -3.38
N ASP A 65 16.66 7.33 -4.03
CA ASP A 65 17.14 8.66 -3.66
C ASP A 65 16.22 9.38 -2.68
N LEU A 66 14.91 9.12 -2.74
CA LEU A 66 13.93 9.79 -1.89
C LEU A 66 12.81 8.82 -1.52
N VAL A 67 12.52 8.69 -0.22
CA VAL A 67 11.47 7.83 0.32
C VAL A 67 10.42 8.67 1.01
N ILE A 68 9.20 8.61 0.50
CA ILE A 68 8.03 9.35 0.99
C ILE A 68 7.03 8.36 1.57
N GLU A 69 6.49 8.66 2.75
CA GLU A 69 5.41 7.85 3.32
C GLU A 69 4.11 8.09 2.56
N LEU A 70 3.41 7.01 2.21
CA LEU A 70 2.00 7.07 1.85
C LEU A 70 1.16 7.07 3.14
N PRO A 71 0.39 8.13 3.43
CA PRO A 71 -0.44 8.18 4.64
C PRO A 71 -1.42 7.01 4.70
N PHE A 72 -1.66 6.49 5.89
CA PHE A 72 -2.50 5.32 6.16
C PHE A 72 -3.90 5.43 5.56
N VAL A 73 -4.49 6.64 5.56
CA VAL A 73 -5.81 6.92 4.98
C VAL A 73 -5.90 6.51 3.51
N PHE A 74 -4.76 6.45 2.80
CA PHE A 74 -4.63 5.96 1.43
C PHE A 74 -4.00 4.57 1.38
N ALA A 75 -2.97 4.32 2.19
CA ALA A 75 -2.16 3.10 2.13
C ALA A 75 -2.97 1.83 2.41
N SER A 76 -3.97 1.87 3.29
CA SER A 76 -4.78 0.70 3.66
C SER A 76 -6.08 0.55 2.86
N GLN A 77 -6.28 1.31 1.78
CA GLN A 77 -7.56 1.33 1.03
C GLN A 77 -7.53 0.45 -0.24
N GLY A 78 -8.65 0.43 -0.98
CA GLY A 78 -8.70 -0.21 -2.31
C GLY A 78 -7.79 0.49 -3.34
N ALA A 79 -7.56 -0.18 -4.48
CA ALA A 79 -6.65 0.27 -5.54
C ALA A 79 -6.83 1.74 -5.94
N ASP A 80 -8.08 2.17 -6.08
CA ASP A 80 -8.42 3.53 -6.49
C ASP A 80 -7.95 4.62 -5.50
N ILE A 81 -8.18 4.42 -4.21
CA ILE A 81 -7.79 5.40 -3.18
C ILE A 81 -6.28 5.30 -2.88
N PHE A 82 -5.72 4.09 -2.94
CA PHE A 82 -4.29 3.87 -2.86
C PHE A 82 -3.54 4.59 -4.00
N ALA A 83 -4.03 4.44 -5.23
CA ALA A 83 -3.50 5.10 -6.42
C ALA A 83 -3.63 6.62 -6.30
N ARG A 84 -4.77 7.13 -5.83
CA ARG A 84 -5.02 8.56 -5.63
C ARG A 84 -3.92 9.20 -4.78
N GLY A 85 -3.79 8.78 -3.52
CA GLY A 85 -2.83 9.38 -2.62
C GLY A 85 -1.39 9.22 -3.10
N SER A 86 -1.08 8.07 -3.72
CA SER A 86 0.27 7.81 -4.25
C SER A 86 0.63 8.71 -5.43
N VAL A 87 -0.28 8.88 -6.39
CA VAL A 87 -0.06 9.71 -7.58
C VAL A 87 -0.10 11.19 -7.21
N GLU A 88 -0.98 11.62 -6.29
CA GLU A 88 -1.00 13.00 -5.77
C GLU A 88 0.35 13.39 -5.14
N LEU A 89 0.94 12.51 -4.31
CA LEU A 89 2.27 12.74 -3.73
C LEU A 89 3.34 12.88 -4.82
N LEU A 90 3.37 11.98 -5.80
CA LEU A 90 4.32 12.05 -6.91
C LEU A 90 4.12 13.32 -7.76
N ASN A 91 2.88 13.75 -7.94
CA ASN A 91 2.54 14.96 -8.69
C ASN A 91 3.03 16.22 -7.96
N HIS A 92 2.76 16.35 -6.65
CA HIS A 92 3.30 17.46 -5.85
C HIS A 92 4.84 17.45 -5.82
N LEU A 93 5.45 16.27 -5.84
CA LEU A 93 6.89 16.10 -5.94
C LEU A 93 7.46 16.37 -7.33
N LYS A 94 6.63 16.80 -8.29
CA LYS A 94 7.00 17.11 -9.68
C LYS A 94 7.76 15.97 -10.36
N VAL A 95 7.31 14.73 -10.13
CA VAL A 95 7.91 13.56 -10.73
C VAL A 95 7.61 13.52 -12.23
N ASP A 96 8.60 13.22 -13.07
CA ASP A 96 8.40 13.21 -14.53
C ASP A 96 7.75 11.92 -15.03
N LYS A 97 8.15 10.77 -14.46
CA LYS A 97 7.71 9.44 -14.90
C LYS A 97 7.24 8.59 -13.74
N LEU A 98 6.22 7.77 -13.94
CA LEU A 98 5.83 6.71 -13.00
C LEU A 98 6.08 5.35 -13.64
N ILE A 99 6.91 4.52 -13.01
CA ILE A 99 7.17 3.15 -13.48
C ILE A 99 6.57 2.15 -12.49
N PHE A 100 5.76 1.23 -13.01
CA PHE A 100 5.15 0.15 -12.25
C PHE A 100 5.27 -1.21 -12.97
N GLY A 101 5.23 -2.30 -12.20
CA GLY A 101 5.16 -3.65 -12.79
C GLY A 101 3.79 -3.94 -13.38
N SER A 102 3.73 -4.68 -14.49
CA SER A 102 2.49 -5.11 -15.15
C SER A 102 2.59 -6.56 -15.60
N GLU A 103 1.51 -7.32 -15.46
CA GLU A 103 1.40 -8.64 -16.05
C GLU A 103 1.16 -8.55 -17.56
N LEU A 104 0.36 -7.61 -18.04
CA LEU A 104 0.11 -7.37 -19.47
C LEU A 104 1.37 -6.84 -20.18
N ASN A 105 2.03 -5.84 -19.59
CA ASN A 105 3.17 -5.10 -20.15
C ASN A 105 2.86 -4.40 -21.48
N ASP A 106 1.65 -3.85 -21.61
CA ASP A 106 1.28 -2.97 -22.72
C ASP A 106 0.69 -1.69 -22.16
N ILE A 107 1.51 -0.63 -22.14
CA ILE A 107 1.12 0.65 -21.58
C ILE A 107 -0.03 1.32 -22.36
N ASN A 108 -0.16 1.04 -23.66
CA ASN A 108 -1.18 1.66 -24.49
C ASN A 108 -2.56 1.04 -24.20
N ILE A 109 -2.62 -0.28 -24.05
CA ILE A 109 -3.85 -0.95 -23.62
C ILE A 109 -4.26 -0.46 -22.22
N LEU A 110 -3.33 -0.35 -21.27
CA LEU A 110 -3.64 0.15 -19.93
C LEU A 110 -4.15 1.61 -19.97
N LYS A 111 -3.62 2.45 -20.88
CA LYS A 111 -4.09 3.82 -21.11
C LYS A 111 -5.51 3.88 -21.68
N ASP A 112 -5.82 3.05 -22.68
CA ASP A 112 -7.17 2.94 -23.28
C ASP A 112 -8.19 2.49 -22.24
N LEU A 113 -7.86 1.47 -21.45
CA LEU A 113 -8.74 0.99 -20.38
C LEU A 113 -8.99 2.05 -19.31
N ALA A 114 -7.96 2.81 -18.92
CA ALA A 114 -8.13 3.95 -18.02
C ALA A 114 -9.01 5.06 -18.62
N ASP A 115 -8.95 5.31 -19.93
CA ASP A 115 -9.84 6.27 -20.61
C ASP A 115 -11.30 5.83 -20.60
N ILE A 116 -11.57 4.53 -20.80
CA ILE A 116 -12.92 3.99 -20.73
C ILE A 116 -13.49 4.21 -19.33
N GLN A 117 -12.70 3.95 -18.28
CA GLN A 117 -13.15 4.15 -16.90
C GLN A 117 -13.48 5.62 -16.56
N LEU A 118 -12.89 6.59 -17.28
CA LEU A 118 -13.12 8.01 -17.03
C LEU A 118 -14.23 8.61 -17.89
N ASN A 119 -14.29 8.21 -19.15
CA ASN A 119 -15.01 8.96 -20.17
C ASN A 119 -16.18 8.19 -20.81
N ASN A 120 -16.39 6.91 -20.47
CA ASN A 120 -17.43 6.09 -21.06
C ASN A 120 -18.64 5.91 -20.13
N GLN A 121 -19.76 6.58 -20.41
CA GLN A 121 -20.99 6.47 -19.61
C GLN A 121 -21.58 5.05 -19.55
N ASN A 122 -21.35 4.22 -20.57
CA ASN A 122 -21.79 2.82 -20.58
C ASN A 122 -21.02 2.00 -19.53
N TYR A 123 -19.76 2.34 -19.26
CA TYR A 123 -18.94 1.66 -18.27
C TYR A 123 -19.56 1.72 -16.88
N ASP A 124 -19.90 2.91 -16.38
CA ASP A 124 -20.51 3.07 -15.05
C ASP A 124 -21.86 2.34 -14.93
N SER A 125 -22.65 2.40 -16.01
CA SER A 125 -23.93 1.69 -16.09
C SER A 125 -23.75 0.17 -15.98
N LEU A 126 -22.75 -0.39 -16.67
CA LEU A 126 -22.40 -1.81 -16.60
C LEU A 126 -21.86 -2.21 -15.22
N VAL A 127 -20.98 -1.41 -14.63
CA VAL A 127 -20.46 -1.66 -13.28
C VAL A 127 -21.61 -1.71 -12.28
N LYS A 128 -22.53 -0.75 -12.32
CA LYS A 128 -23.73 -0.73 -11.47
C LYS A 128 -24.59 -1.97 -11.70
N LYS A 129 -24.91 -2.30 -12.96
CA LYS A 129 -25.66 -3.52 -13.34
C LYS A 129 -25.05 -4.79 -12.74
N TYR A 130 -23.72 -4.92 -12.73
CA TYR A 130 -23.05 -6.08 -12.14
C TYR A 130 -23.06 -6.06 -10.61
N MET A 131 -22.88 -4.90 -9.98
CA MET A 131 -22.98 -4.77 -8.52
C MET A 131 -24.38 -5.07 -8.01
N ASP A 132 -25.43 -4.65 -8.71
CA ASP A 132 -26.83 -4.91 -8.37
C ASP A 132 -27.16 -6.41 -8.43
N LYS A 133 -26.41 -7.18 -9.26
CA LYS A 133 -26.44 -8.65 -9.28
C LYS A 133 -25.66 -9.31 -8.13
N GLY A 134 -25.18 -8.53 -7.16
CA GLY A 134 -24.41 -9.00 -6.01
C GLY A 134 -22.95 -9.35 -6.31
N ILE A 135 -22.42 -8.96 -7.48
CA ILE A 135 -21.00 -9.15 -7.84
C ILE A 135 -20.17 -8.12 -7.07
N ASN A 136 -19.01 -8.55 -6.56
CA ASN A 136 -18.09 -7.63 -5.87
C ASN A 136 -17.51 -6.58 -6.83
N TYR A 137 -17.19 -5.40 -6.29
CA TYR A 137 -16.76 -4.25 -7.09
C TYR A 137 -15.57 -4.54 -8.04
N PRO A 138 -14.43 -5.11 -7.60
CA PRO A 138 -13.34 -5.46 -8.52
C PRO A 138 -13.75 -6.34 -9.70
N THR A 139 -14.57 -7.37 -9.44
CA THR A 139 -15.08 -8.25 -10.52
C THR A 139 -16.07 -7.50 -11.43
N ALA A 140 -16.88 -6.59 -10.89
CA ALA A 140 -17.80 -5.77 -11.70
C ALA A 140 -17.03 -4.85 -12.67
N LEU A 141 -15.93 -4.21 -12.21
CA LEU A 141 -15.05 -3.40 -13.06
C LEU A 141 -14.48 -4.23 -14.22
N SER A 142 -13.90 -5.39 -13.92
CA SER A 142 -13.32 -6.27 -14.95
C SER A 142 -14.37 -6.75 -15.96
N LYS A 143 -15.58 -7.08 -15.52
CA LYS A 143 -16.66 -7.50 -16.43
C LYS A 143 -17.13 -6.38 -17.34
N ALA A 144 -17.25 -5.17 -16.81
CA ALA A 144 -17.63 -4.00 -17.61
C ALA A 144 -16.56 -3.68 -18.67
N LEU A 145 -15.26 -3.76 -18.34
CA LEU A 145 -14.19 -3.60 -19.33
C LEU A 145 -14.23 -4.69 -20.41
N TYR A 146 -14.45 -5.95 -20.01
CA TYR A 146 -14.56 -7.06 -20.94
C TYR A 146 -15.75 -6.89 -21.91
N GLU A 147 -16.90 -6.44 -21.43
CA GLU A 147 -18.08 -6.22 -22.29
C GLU A 147 -17.87 -5.07 -23.30
N ILE A 148 -17.06 -4.07 -22.97
CA ILE A 148 -16.79 -2.93 -23.86
C ILE A 148 -15.66 -3.21 -24.87
N LYS A 149 -14.59 -3.91 -24.47
CA LYS A 149 -13.38 -4.08 -25.30
C LYS A 149 -12.89 -5.53 -25.46
N GLY A 150 -13.49 -6.50 -24.77
CA GLY A 150 -13.03 -7.89 -24.78
C GLY A 150 -11.79 -8.17 -23.92
N TYR A 151 -11.31 -7.20 -23.13
CA TYR A 151 -10.17 -7.40 -22.23
C TYR A 151 -10.61 -7.77 -20.82
N GLU A 152 -10.20 -8.96 -20.37
CA GLU A 152 -10.34 -9.37 -18.98
C GLU A 152 -9.11 -8.90 -18.17
N ILE A 153 -9.31 -7.91 -17.29
CA ILE A 153 -8.26 -7.45 -16.37
C ILE A 153 -8.55 -7.95 -14.96
N ASN A 154 -7.95 -9.09 -14.64
CA ASN A 154 -8.06 -9.71 -13.31
C ASN A 154 -6.73 -9.72 -12.54
N LYS A 155 -5.64 -9.29 -13.16
CA LYS A 155 -4.30 -9.31 -12.55
C LYS A 155 -4.07 -8.09 -11.66
N PRO A 156 -3.58 -8.27 -10.41
CA PRO A 156 -3.53 -7.17 -9.45
C PRO A 156 -2.65 -5.99 -9.86
N ASN A 157 -1.54 -6.20 -10.57
CA ASN A 157 -0.65 -5.10 -10.94
C ASN A 157 -1.18 -4.34 -12.16
N ASP A 158 -1.83 -5.03 -13.11
CA ASP A 158 -2.57 -4.37 -14.18
C ASP A 158 -3.73 -3.51 -13.65
N ILE A 159 -4.50 -4.02 -12.68
CA ILE A 159 -5.56 -3.24 -12.01
C ILE A 159 -4.98 -1.97 -11.36
N LEU A 160 -3.87 -2.11 -10.61
CA LEU A 160 -3.19 -0.97 -10.01
C LEU A 160 -2.65 0.01 -11.05
N GLY A 161 -2.07 -0.49 -12.15
CA GLY A 161 -1.58 0.31 -13.26
C GLY A 161 -2.67 1.16 -13.91
N ILE A 162 -3.85 0.58 -14.16
CA ILE A 162 -5.02 1.31 -14.66
C ILE A 162 -5.44 2.39 -13.67
N SER A 163 -5.53 2.07 -12.37
CA SER A 163 -5.84 3.07 -11.34
C SER A 163 -4.80 4.20 -11.34
N TYR A 164 -3.50 3.92 -11.44
CA TYR A 164 -2.48 4.99 -11.50
C TYR A 164 -2.66 5.91 -12.71
N ILE A 165 -2.84 5.34 -13.91
CA ILE A 165 -3.02 6.12 -15.14
C ILE A 165 -4.29 6.98 -15.05
N ARG A 166 -5.36 6.41 -14.48
CA ARG A 166 -6.62 7.12 -14.26
C ARG A 166 -6.43 8.34 -13.36
N GLU A 167 -5.69 8.19 -12.26
CA GLU A 167 -5.43 9.28 -11.32
C GLU A 167 -4.49 10.34 -11.94
N ILE A 168 -3.49 9.95 -12.74
CA ILE A 168 -2.65 10.87 -13.52
C ILE A 168 -3.52 11.76 -14.42
N LYS A 169 -4.45 11.13 -15.17
CA LYS A 169 -5.38 11.84 -16.07
C LYS A 169 -6.32 12.77 -15.30
N ARG A 170 -6.91 12.30 -14.20
CA ARG A 170 -7.84 13.11 -13.37
C ARG A 170 -7.16 14.36 -12.80
N LEU A 171 -5.89 14.25 -12.41
CA LEU A 171 -5.10 15.38 -11.89
C LEU A 171 -4.57 16.30 -12.99
N ASN A 172 -4.80 15.98 -14.27
CA ASN A 172 -4.11 16.61 -15.40
C ASN A 172 -2.59 16.69 -15.18
N SER A 173 -2.03 15.62 -14.61
CA SER A 173 -0.62 15.56 -14.22
C SER A 173 0.26 15.38 -15.45
N LYS A 174 1.48 15.95 -15.37
CA LYS A 174 2.53 15.77 -16.39
C LYS A 174 3.29 14.45 -16.25
N ILE A 175 2.98 13.63 -15.23
CA ILE A 175 3.61 12.33 -15.02
C ILE A 175 3.33 11.43 -16.22
N GLU A 176 4.39 10.91 -16.84
CA GLU A 176 4.27 9.92 -17.91
C GLU A 176 4.32 8.48 -17.33
N PRO A 177 3.27 7.66 -17.50
CA PRO A 177 3.26 6.29 -16.99
C PRO A 177 3.99 5.33 -17.93
N TYR A 178 4.76 4.41 -17.35
CA TYR A 178 5.45 3.31 -18.02
C TYR A 178 5.25 2.01 -17.23
N CYS A 179 5.26 0.88 -17.93
CA CYS A 179 5.16 -0.43 -17.30
C CYS A 179 6.36 -1.33 -17.62
N ILE A 180 6.69 -2.22 -16.68
CA ILE A 180 7.72 -3.25 -16.84
C ILE A 180 7.07 -4.62 -16.65
N LYS A 181 7.39 -5.57 -17.54
CA LYS A 181 6.89 -6.94 -17.46
C LYS A 181 7.30 -7.56 -16.13
N ARG A 182 6.32 -8.08 -15.38
CA ARG A 182 6.61 -8.94 -14.24
C ARG A 182 7.12 -10.29 -14.75
N THR A 183 8.33 -10.64 -14.32
CA THR A 183 8.94 -11.96 -14.57
C THR A 183 8.32 -13.08 -13.72
N ASN A 184 7.49 -12.74 -12.71
CA ASN A 184 7.09 -13.65 -11.63
C ASN A 184 5.69 -14.23 -11.82
N ASN A 185 5.38 -14.73 -13.01
CA ASN A 185 4.04 -15.15 -13.34
C ASN A 185 3.71 -16.56 -12.82
N TYR A 186 4.02 -16.89 -11.56
CA TYR A 186 3.58 -18.17 -10.98
C TYR A 186 3.17 -18.01 -9.52
N HIS A 187 1.91 -18.34 -9.25
CA HIS A 187 1.38 -18.64 -7.91
C HIS A 187 1.91 -20.00 -7.38
N SER A 188 3.03 -20.50 -7.90
CA SER A 188 3.60 -21.78 -7.48
C SER A 188 4.28 -21.64 -6.13
N LEU A 189 4.04 -22.62 -5.27
CA LEU A 189 4.72 -22.82 -3.98
C LEU A 189 6.11 -23.48 -4.18
N GLU A 190 6.54 -23.66 -5.43
CA GLU A 190 7.79 -24.31 -5.79
C GLU A 190 8.94 -23.32 -5.91
N LEU A 191 10.03 -23.61 -5.19
CA LEU A 191 11.17 -22.74 -4.92
C LEU A 191 12.26 -22.81 -6.02
N ASP A 192 11.90 -23.00 -7.29
CA ASP A 192 12.87 -23.22 -8.38
C ASP A 192 13.29 -21.96 -9.14
N SER A 193 12.93 -20.77 -8.65
CA SER A 193 13.44 -19.50 -9.17
C SER A 193 13.87 -18.56 -8.04
N LYS A 194 15.02 -17.90 -8.18
CA LYS A 194 15.57 -16.92 -7.21
C LYS A 194 14.67 -15.67 -6.99
N VAL A 195 13.49 -15.65 -7.61
CA VAL A 195 12.52 -14.55 -7.55
C VAL A 195 11.13 -15.09 -7.23
N VAL A 196 10.74 -15.03 -5.95
CA VAL A 196 9.42 -15.43 -5.45
C VAL A 196 8.56 -14.22 -5.08
N SER A 197 7.26 -14.45 -4.83
CA SER A 197 6.35 -13.38 -4.38
C SER A 197 6.65 -12.96 -2.93
N ALA A 198 6.36 -11.69 -2.60
CA ALA A 198 6.47 -11.19 -1.23
C ALA A 198 5.63 -12.03 -0.23
N SER A 199 4.44 -12.47 -0.64
CA SER A 199 3.58 -13.32 0.19
C SER A 199 4.21 -14.69 0.48
N SER A 200 4.88 -15.30 -0.50
CA SER A 200 5.61 -16.56 -0.33
C SER A 200 6.77 -16.42 0.66
N ILE A 201 7.49 -15.29 0.62
CA ILE A 201 8.58 -14.99 1.57
C ILE A 201 8.03 -14.86 2.99
N ARG A 202 6.91 -14.13 3.17
CA ARG A 202 6.27 -13.99 4.50
C ARG A 202 5.78 -15.33 5.03
N GLU A 203 5.20 -16.17 4.19
CA GLU A 203 4.77 -17.51 4.58
C GLU A 203 5.96 -18.40 4.97
N ALA A 204 7.07 -18.33 4.23
CA ALA A 204 8.31 -19.02 4.58
C ALA A 204 8.85 -18.56 5.95
N LEU A 205 8.89 -17.25 6.20
CA LEU A 205 9.31 -16.68 7.48
C LEU A 205 8.40 -17.12 8.64
N LYS A 206 7.08 -17.12 8.44
CA LYS A 206 6.10 -17.60 9.43
C LYS A 206 6.35 -19.06 9.81
N ASN A 207 6.68 -19.89 8.81
CA ASN A 207 7.05 -21.29 8.98
C ASN A 207 8.53 -21.50 9.35
N LYS A 208 9.25 -20.45 9.77
CA LYS A 208 10.66 -20.49 10.21
C LYS A 208 11.63 -21.06 9.15
N LYS A 209 11.27 -20.95 7.87
CA LYS A 209 12.15 -21.33 6.74
C LYS A 209 13.11 -20.20 6.41
N ASP A 210 14.32 -20.54 5.98
CA ASP A 210 15.30 -19.55 5.54
C ASP A 210 14.87 -18.90 4.21
N VAL A 211 15.07 -17.59 4.09
CA VAL A 211 14.71 -16.80 2.90
C VAL A 211 15.90 -16.06 2.29
N LYS A 212 17.13 -16.36 2.75
CA LYS A 212 18.38 -15.71 2.34
C LYS A 212 18.52 -15.55 0.83
N ASP A 213 18.13 -16.56 0.06
CA ASP A 213 18.33 -16.57 -1.40
C ASP A 213 17.29 -15.76 -2.18
N TYR A 214 16.23 -15.29 -1.52
CA TYR A 214 15.10 -14.58 -2.15
C TYR A 214 15.10 -13.07 -1.85
N VAL A 215 16.00 -12.61 -0.98
CA VAL A 215 16.09 -11.21 -0.57
C VAL A 215 17.53 -10.71 -0.61
N PRO A 216 17.76 -9.40 -0.80
CA PRO A 216 19.11 -8.83 -0.66
C PRO A 216 19.70 -9.08 0.73
N LYS A 217 21.03 -9.15 0.81
CA LYS A 217 21.77 -9.38 2.06
C LYS A 217 21.35 -8.45 3.20
N ILE A 218 21.13 -7.16 2.91
CA ILE A 218 20.71 -6.19 3.92
C ILE A 218 19.29 -6.47 4.43
N THR A 219 18.35 -6.82 3.54
CA THR A 219 17.00 -7.22 3.96
C THR A 219 17.10 -8.44 4.88
N TYR A 220 17.87 -9.44 4.48
CA TYR A 220 18.05 -10.67 5.26
C TYR A 220 18.57 -10.41 6.67
N GLN A 221 19.54 -9.51 6.82
CA GLN A 221 20.06 -9.11 8.14
C GLN A 221 18.96 -8.53 9.04
N TYR A 222 18.10 -7.66 8.49
CA TYR A 222 16.98 -7.11 9.26
C TYR A 222 15.93 -8.16 9.60
N LEU A 223 15.64 -9.09 8.68
CA LEU A 223 14.67 -10.15 8.92
C LEU A 223 15.11 -11.15 10.01
N LYS A 224 16.43 -11.34 10.20
CA LYS A 224 16.96 -12.18 11.27
C LYS A 224 17.05 -11.49 12.63
N ASN A 225 17.34 -10.19 12.63
CA ASN A 225 17.74 -9.47 13.85
C ASN A 225 16.61 -8.64 14.47
N LYS A 226 15.43 -8.58 13.85
CA LYS A 226 14.27 -7.85 14.36
C LYS A 226 13.11 -8.79 14.65
N HIS A 227 12.24 -8.35 15.57
CA HIS A 227 10.92 -8.94 15.71
C HIS A 227 10.13 -8.74 14.41
N LEU A 228 9.61 -9.83 13.86
CA LEU A 228 8.78 -9.80 12.66
C LEU A 228 7.32 -9.70 13.06
N HIS A 229 6.57 -8.88 12.33
CA HIS A 229 5.15 -8.70 12.58
C HIS A 229 4.33 -9.57 11.65
N PHE A 230 3.50 -10.46 12.21
CA PHE A 230 2.49 -11.19 11.45
C PHE A 230 1.11 -10.69 11.84
N ILE A 231 0.18 -10.63 10.89
CA ILE A 231 -1.14 -10.03 11.12
C ILE A 231 -1.94 -10.81 12.17
N GLU A 232 -1.66 -12.09 12.32
CA GLU A 232 -2.25 -12.99 13.30
C GLU A 232 -1.89 -12.61 14.74
N ASP A 233 -0.71 -12.03 14.97
CA ASP A 233 -0.26 -11.60 16.31
C ASP A 233 -1.14 -10.49 16.89
N TYR A 234 -1.86 -9.78 16.01
CA TYR A 234 -2.76 -8.70 16.39
C TYR A 234 -4.18 -9.18 16.72
N PHE A 235 -4.50 -10.44 16.49
CA PHE A 235 -5.85 -10.97 16.67
C PHE A 235 -6.41 -10.76 18.08
N PRO A 236 -5.66 -10.95 19.19
CA PRO A 236 -6.19 -10.68 20.54
C PRO A 236 -6.65 -9.24 20.72
N TYR A 237 -5.90 -8.27 20.21
CA TYR A 237 -6.22 -6.84 20.29
C TYR A 237 -7.42 -6.47 19.41
N LEU A 238 -7.47 -7.01 18.19
CA LEU A 238 -8.63 -6.87 17.31
C LEU A 238 -9.89 -7.46 17.95
N LYS A 239 -9.80 -8.66 18.53
CA LYS A 239 -10.91 -9.34 19.20
C LYS A 239 -11.41 -8.53 20.39
N PHE A 240 -10.51 -8.04 21.24
CA PHE A 240 -10.85 -7.13 22.32
C PHE A 240 -11.60 -5.89 21.80
N LYS A 241 -11.04 -5.18 20.80
CA LYS A 241 -11.65 -3.97 20.23
C LYS A 241 -13.06 -4.22 19.68
N ILE A 242 -13.26 -5.30 18.92
CA ILE A 242 -14.58 -5.66 18.39
C ILE A 242 -15.56 -5.99 19.52
N LEU A 243 -15.15 -6.78 20.52
CA LEU A 243 -16.02 -7.17 21.63
C LEU A 243 -16.45 -5.97 22.47
N THR A 244 -15.57 -4.98 22.67
CA THR A 244 -15.90 -3.74 23.40
C THR A 244 -16.81 -2.79 22.62
N GLU A 245 -16.93 -2.97 21.30
CA GLU A 245 -17.67 -2.04 20.43
C GLU A 245 -18.71 -2.75 19.54
N LEU A 246 -19.23 -3.89 19.98
CA LEU A 246 -20.17 -4.70 19.20
C LEU A 246 -21.33 -3.87 18.62
N ASN A 247 -21.80 -2.84 19.31
CA ASN A 247 -22.94 -2.03 18.88
C ASN A 247 -22.59 -0.80 18.02
N ASN A 248 -21.31 -0.55 17.76
CA ASN A 248 -20.86 0.67 17.07
C ASN A 248 -19.72 0.36 16.07
N LEU A 249 -19.79 -0.79 15.40
CA LEU A 249 -18.81 -1.17 14.38
C LEU A 249 -19.04 -0.45 13.04
N ASP A 250 -20.26 0.00 12.79
CA ASP A 250 -20.68 0.66 11.55
C ASP A 250 -19.99 2.02 11.33
N LYS A 251 -19.43 2.64 12.38
CA LYS A 251 -18.60 3.84 12.25
C LYS A 251 -17.30 3.60 11.48
N TYR A 252 -16.79 2.37 11.44
CA TYR A 252 -15.48 2.08 10.86
C TYR A 252 -15.49 2.06 9.34
N GLN A 253 -14.40 2.54 8.77
CA GLN A 253 -14.23 2.57 7.32
C GLN A 253 -14.30 1.14 6.76
N THR A 254 -15.01 0.98 5.63
CA THR A 254 -15.34 -0.30 4.95
C THR A 254 -16.32 -1.24 5.65
N VAL A 255 -16.80 -0.94 6.86
CA VAL A 255 -17.93 -1.66 7.46
C VAL A 255 -19.22 -1.14 6.82
N ASP A 256 -19.59 -1.72 5.68
CA ASP A 256 -20.83 -1.38 4.97
C ASP A 256 -22.04 -2.00 5.68
N GLU A 257 -23.22 -1.43 5.47
CA GLU A 257 -24.46 -1.86 6.11
C GLU A 257 -24.69 -3.38 6.07
N GLY A 258 -24.97 -3.95 7.25
CA GLY A 258 -25.30 -5.34 7.47
C GLY A 258 -24.10 -6.25 7.76
N ILE A 259 -22.86 -5.90 7.37
CA ILE A 259 -21.70 -6.79 7.63
C ILE A 259 -21.31 -6.79 9.11
N GLU A 260 -21.56 -5.72 9.83
CA GLU A 260 -21.37 -5.60 11.27
C GLU A 260 -22.07 -6.74 12.02
N ASN A 261 -23.29 -7.12 11.60
CA ASN A 261 -24.02 -8.23 12.23
C ASN A 261 -23.32 -9.59 12.04
N ARG A 262 -22.64 -9.79 10.90
CA ARG A 262 -21.81 -10.99 10.69
C ARG A 262 -20.56 -10.96 11.57
N ILE A 263 -19.90 -9.80 11.66
CA ILE A 263 -18.72 -9.62 12.52
C ILE A 263 -19.08 -9.92 13.98
N LYS A 264 -20.16 -9.32 14.49
CA LYS A 264 -20.65 -9.51 15.87
C LYS A 264 -20.89 -10.99 16.19
N LYS A 265 -21.49 -11.75 15.26
CA LYS A 265 -21.75 -13.18 15.45
C LYS A 265 -20.47 -14.02 15.37
N ALA A 266 -19.60 -13.72 14.40
CA ALA A 266 -18.38 -14.50 14.14
C ALA A 266 -17.32 -14.31 15.24
N ILE A 267 -17.14 -13.09 15.74
CA ILE A 267 -16.06 -12.77 16.68
C ILE A 267 -16.18 -13.51 18.03
N ILE A 268 -17.41 -13.81 18.46
CA ILE A 268 -17.68 -14.53 19.71
C ILE A 268 -17.07 -15.93 19.66
N LYS A 269 -17.12 -16.58 18.49
CA LYS A 269 -16.70 -17.98 18.29
C LYS A 269 -15.31 -18.14 17.68
N ALA A 270 -14.79 -17.12 17.01
CA ALA A 270 -13.50 -17.22 16.31
C ALA A 270 -12.32 -17.37 17.28
N ASN A 271 -11.49 -18.38 17.05
CA ASN A 271 -10.28 -18.65 17.84
C ASN A 271 -9.03 -17.94 17.27
N ASN A 272 -9.06 -17.61 15.99
CA ASN A 272 -7.98 -16.93 15.28
C ASN A 272 -8.53 -16.03 14.17
N LEU A 273 -7.64 -15.22 13.58
CA LEU A 273 -8.00 -14.27 12.52
C LEU A 273 -8.56 -14.96 11.28
N GLU A 274 -8.02 -16.14 10.92
CA GLU A 274 -8.45 -16.86 9.73
C GLU A 274 -9.90 -17.34 9.86
N GLU A 275 -10.25 -17.98 10.98
CA GLU A 275 -11.63 -18.37 11.30
C GLU A 275 -12.58 -17.18 11.27
N LEU A 276 -12.17 -16.03 11.84
CA LEU A 276 -12.97 -14.81 11.79
C LEU A 276 -13.24 -14.39 10.34
N ILE A 277 -12.21 -14.33 9.50
CA ILE A 277 -12.32 -13.94 8.09
C ILE A 277 -13.21 -14.92 7.33
N GLN A 278 -13.02 -16.23 7.50
CA GLN A 278 -13.81 -17.27 6.84
C GLN A 278 -15.29 -17.16 7.21
N ASN A 279 -15.62 -16.93 8.48
CA ASN A 279 -16.99 -16.79 8.96
C ASN A 279 -17.67 -15.49 8.48
N ILE A 280 -16.91 -14.41 8.28
CA ILE A 280 -17.44 -13.15 7.73
C ILE A 280 -17.64 -13.25 6.20
N LYS A 281 -16.80 -14.02 5.50
CA LYS A 281 -16.73 -14.08 4.03
C LYS A 281 -18.06 -14.35 3.34
N THR A 282 -18.36 -13.57 2.31
CA THR A 282 -19.50 -13.79 1.39
C THR A 282 -19.08 -13.51 -0.06
N LYS A 283 -19.95 -13.78 -1.05
CA LYS A 283 -19.68 -13.43 -2.47
C LYS A 283 -19.46 -11.93 -2.68
N ARG A 284 -20.16 -11.08 -1.91
CA ARG A 284 -20.09 -9.61 -2.00
C ARG A 284 -18.78 -9.04 -1.45
N TYR A 285 -18.22 -9.65 -0.40
CA TYR A 285 -17.00 -9.19 0.26
C TYR A 285 -15.80 -10.07 -0.11
N THR A 286 -14.79 -9.49 -0.74
CA THR A 286 -13.53 -10.19 -1.04
C THR A 286 -12.68 -10.33 0.22
N TYR A 287 -11.73 -11.28 0.24
CA TYR A 287 -10.81 -11.44 1.36
C TYR A 287 -10.04 -10.16 1.66
N ASN A 288 -9.52 -9.47 0.64
CA ASN A 288 -8.79 -8.21 0.84
C ASN A 288 -9.69 -7.10 1.42
N LYS A 289 -10.98 -7.04 1.06
CA LYS A 289 -11.90 -6.07 1.65
C LYS A 289 -12.15 -6.36 3.14
N ILE A 290 -12.32 -7.64 3.51
CA ILE A 290 -12.48 -8.05 4.92
C ILE A 290 -11.20 -7.78 5.70
N LYS A 291 -10.03 -8.13 5.17
CA LYS A 291 -8.73 -7.85 5.80
C LYS A 291 -8.57 -6.36 6.10
N ARG A 292 -8.80 -5.48 5.10
CA ARG A 292 -8.79 -4.03 5.30
C ARG A 292 -9.79 -3.57 6.36
N MET A 293 -11.00 -4.12 6.36
CA MET A 293 -12.03 -3.80 7.34
C MET A 293 -11.59 -4.10 8.77
N LEU A 294 -11.01 -5.29 8.98
CA LEU A 294 -10.47 -5.67 10.29
C LEU A 294 -9.27 -4.78 10.68
N THR A 295 -8.40 -4.43 9.72
CA THR A 295 -7.33 -3.44 9.95
C THR A 295 -7.88 -2.07 10.34
N HIS A 296 -8.94 -1.59 9.70
CA HIS A 296 -9.56 -0.29 10.02
C HIS A 296 -10.19 -0.30 11.41
N ILE A 297 -10.87 -1.38 11.80
CA ILE A 297 -11.40 -1.55 13.17
C ILE A 297 -10.25 -1.51 14.19
N MET A 298 -9.19 -2.30 13.95
CA MET A 298 -8.02 -2.37 14.82
C MET A 298 -7.32 -1.01 14.98
N CYS A 299 -7.20 -0.26 13.89
CA CYS A 299 -6.55 1.05 13.83
C CYS A 299 -7.47 2.22 14.20
N ASN A 300 -8.71 1.91 14.59
CA ASN A 300 -9.77 2.87 14.89
C ASN A 300 -10.05 3.86 13.74
N PHE A 301 -9.91 3.45 12.48
CA PHE A 301 -10.07 4.31 11.31
C PHE A 301 -11.54 4.41 10.89
N THR A 302 -12.14 5.59 11.05
CA THR A 302 -13.59 5.80 10.88
C THR A 302 -13.95 6.26 9.46
N LYS A 303 -15.23 6.12 9.12
CA LYS A 303 -15.81 6.69 7.89
C LYS A 303 -15.72 8.21 7.87
N GLU A 304 -15.79 8.86 9.04
CA GLU A 304 -15.64 10.31 9.17
C GLU A 304 -14.23 10.76 8.80
N GLU A 305 -13.20 10.11 9.35
CA GLU A 305 -11.79 10.37 9.01
C GLU A 305 -11.56 10.11 7.51
N ALA A 306 -12.06 9.00 6.97
CA ALA A 306 -11.93 8.69 5.54
C ALA A 306 -12.63 9.71 4.63
N LYS A 307 -13.76 10.29 5.07
CA LYS A 307 -14.48 11.34 4.32
C LYS A 307 -13.76 12.69 4.40
N LYS A 308 -13.15 13.00 5.53
CA LYS A 308 -12.38 14.23 5.75
C LYS A 308 -11.11 14.24 4.91
N TYR A 309 -10.40 13.11 4.85
CA TYR A 309 -9.09 12.99 4.21
C TYR A 309 -9.17 12.39 2.81
N GLN A 310 -9.62 13.18 1.84
CA GLN A 310 -9.75 12.72 0.44
C GLN A 310 -8.52 12.98 -0.43
N HIS A 311 -7.69 13.95 -0.02
CA HIS A 311 -6.48 14.39 -0.70
C HIS A 311 -5.31 14.43 0.29
N VAL A 312 -4.10 14.29 -0.22
CA VAL A 312 -2.89 14.36 0.62
C VAL A 312 -2.68 15.79 1.14
N GLU A 313 -2.54 15.93 2.47
CA GLU A 313 -2.37 17.24 3.11
C GLU A 313 -0.90 17.60 3.34
N TYR A 314 0.01 16.64 3.17
CA TYR A 314 1.44 16.83 3.43
C TYR A 314 2.30 15.83 2.64
N ILE A 315 3.59 16.14 2.53
CA ILE A 315 4.62 15.22 2.00
C ILE A 315 5.53 14.82 3.17
N ARG A 316 5.41 13.58 3.67
CA ARG A 316 6.25 13.09 4.77
C ARG A 316 7.48 12.37 4.25
N VAL A 317 8.64 12.97 4.51
CA VAL A 317 9.93 12.43 4.09
C VAL A 317 10.45 11.45 5.13
N LEU A 318 10.55 10.18 4.77
CA LEU A 318 11.14 9.15 5.65
C LEU A 318 12.66 9.10 5.52
N GLY A 319 13.21 9.39 4.34
CA GLY A 319 14.65 9.46 4.12
C GLY A 319 15.04 9.84 2.71
N PHE A 320 16.31 10.20 2.51
CA PHE A 320 16.87 10.59 1.23
C PHE A 320 18.38 10.33 1.13
N SER A 321 18.87 10.19 -0.10
CA SER A 321 20.30 10.28 -0.45
C SER A 321 20.72 11.75 -0.64
N GLU A 322 22.02 12.01 -0.78
CA GLU A 322 22.50 13.34 -1.19
C GLU A 322 21.90 13.82 -2.53
N LYS A 323 21.63 12.91 -3.48
CA LYS A 323 20.95 13.26 -4.73
C LYS A 323 19.48 13.64 -4.47
N GLY A 324 18.77 12.86 -3.64
CA GLY A 324 17.39 13.15 -3.24
C GLY A 324 17.25 14.46 -2.47
N LYS A 325 18.22 14.79 -1.62
CA LYS A 325 18.30 16.08 -0.91
C LYS A 325 18.42 17.26 -1.87
N LYS A 326 19.31 17.15 -2.87
CA LYS A 326 19.46 18.18 -3.93
C LYS A 326 18.16 18.34 -4.72
N TYR A 327 17.50 17.23 -5.05
CA TYR A 327 16.20 17.25 -5.72
C TYR A 327 15.13 17.95 -4.89
N LEU A 328 14.97 17.57 -3.62
CA LEU A 328 14.03 18.22 -2.70
C LEU A 328 14.29 19.71 -2.58
N ASN A 329 15.54 20.12 -2.36
CA ASN A 329 15.90 21.54 -2.25
C ASN A 329 15.53 22.34 -3.51
N LYS A 330 15.61 21.72 -4.69
CA LYS A 330 15.22 22.34 -5.95
C LYS A 330 13.72 22.58 -6.04
N ILE A 331 12.90 21.59 -5.67
CA ILE A 331 11.43 21.66 -5.84
C ILE A 331 10.70 22.28 -4.64
N LYS A 332 11.35 22.37 -3.47
CA LYS A 332 10.71 22.71 -2.19
C LYS A 332 9.93 24.03 -2.21
N LYS A 333 10.42 25.04 -2.97
CA LYS A 333 9.76 26.35 -3.05
C LYS A 333 8.45 26.34 -3.83
N ASP A 334 8.25 25.31 -4.65
CA ASP A 334 7.09 25.19 -5.52
C ASP A 334 6.09 24.12 -5.04
N LEU A 335 6.28 23.59 -3.83
CA LEU A 335 5.36 22.60 -3.27
C LEU A 335 4.08 23.31 -2.79
N GLU A 336 2.93 22.76 -3.19
CA GLU A 336 1.61 23.28 -2.82
C GLU A 336 1.16 22.85 -1.41
N ILE A 337 1.76 21.77 -0.89
CA ILE A 337 1.48 21.20 0.43
C ILE A 337 2.75 21.14 1.27
N PRO A 338 2.64 21.19 2.61
CA PRO A 338 3.78 21.22 3.51
C PRO A 338 4.66 19.97 3.41
N LEU A 339 5.97 20.19 3.37
CA LEU A 339 6.99 19.15 3.46
C LEU A 339 7.34 18.86 4.94
N ILE A 340 7.07 17.64 5.39
CA ILE A 340 7.31 17.18 6.77
C ILE A 340 8.64 16.44 6.85
N THR A 341 9.59 17.05 7.54
CA THR A 341 10.84 16.40 7.97
C THR A 341 10.95 16.30 9.49
N ASN A 342 10.03 16.89 10.23
CA ASN A 342 9.94 16.76 11.68
C ASN A 342 8.46 16.79 12.06
N TYR A 343 8.06 15.80 12.84
CA TYR A 343 6.68 15.60 13.29
C TYR A 343 6.15 16.77 14.13
N SER A 344 7.00 17.41 14.94
CA SER A 344 6.57 18.46 15.88
C SER A 344 6.13 19.77 15.22
N LYS A 345 6.31 19.93 13.91
CA LYS A 345 6.08 21.19 13.22
C LYS A 345 4.65 21.38 12.70
N LEU A 346 3.80 20.36 12.76
CA LEU A 346 2.45 20.45 12.21
C LEU A 346 1.39 19.86 13.14
N ASN A 347 0.44 20.72 13.53
CA ASN A 347 -0.82 20.29 14.11
C ASN A 347 -1.74 19.86 12.95
N ASN A 348 -1.50 18.67 12.43
CA ASN A 348 -2.27 18.09 11.33
C ASN A 348 -2.86 16.75 11.78
N ASP A 349 -4.19 16.64 11.73
CA ASP A 349 -4.92 15.48 12.22
C ASP A 349 -4.62 14.20 11.40
N MET A 350 -4.37 14.32 10.08
CA MET A 350 -3.94 13.20 9.25
C MET A 350 -2.54 12.72 9.66
N LEU A 351 -1.66 13.60 10.11
CA LEU A 351 -0.35 13.22 10.65
C LEU A 351 -0.47 12.57 12.03
N GLN A 352 -1.38 13.04 12.89
CA GLN A 352 -1.68 12.40 14.18
C GLN A 352 -2.22 10.99 14.04
N LEU A 353 -2.94 10.72 12.95
CA LEU A 353 -3.33 9.37 12.60
C LEU A 353 -2.10 8.47 12.48
N GLU A 354 -1.01 8.89 11.84
CA GLU A 354 0.20 8.05 11.68
C GLU A 354 0.83 7.62 13.01
N LEU A 355 0.79 8.48 14.03
CA LEU A 355 1.23 8.11 15.38
C LEU A 355 0.32 7.05 15.99
N ARG A 356 -1.00 7.17 15.82
CA ARG A 356 -1.97 6.15 16.24
C ARG A 356 -1.70 4.83 15.53
N ILE A 357 -1.47 4.87 14.21
CA ILE A 357 -1.17 3.69 13.40
C ILE A 357 0.12 3.01 13.86
N THR A 358 1.18 3.78 14.11
CA THR A 358 2.45 3.23 14.59
C THR A 358 2.33 2.67 16.01
N SER A 359 1.54 3.30 16.88
CA SER A 359 1.24 2.77 18.22
C SER A 359 0.51 1.43 18.18
N VAL A 360 -0.51 1.31 17.31
CA VAL A 360 -1.21 0.04 17.10
C VAL A 360 -0.24 -1.01 16.55
N TYR A 361 0.59 -0.64 15.56
CA TYR A 361 1.58 -1.55 14.99
C TYR A 361 2.61 -2.04 16.01
N ALA A 362 3.07 -1.16 16.91
CA ALA A 362 4.03 -1.48 17.97
C ALA A 362 3.45 -2.31 19.13
N SER A 363 2.13 -2.49 19.19
CA SER A 363 1.44 -3.08 20.36
C SER A 363 1.89 -4.50 20.73
N ILE A 364 2.34 -5.29 19.74
CA ILE A 364 2.80 -6.67 19.93
C ILE A 364 4.26 -6.78 20.40
N LEU A 365 5.00 -5.66 20.41
CA LEU A 365 6.40 -5.64 20.80
C LEU A 365 6.55 -5.62 22.32
N ASN A 366 7.74 -6.02 22.80
CA ASN A 366 8.13 -5.78 24.18
C ASN A 366 8.16 -4.27 24.49
N GLU A 367 8.03 -3.88 25.76
CA GLU A 367 7.85 -2.47 26.14
C GLU A 367 8.99 -1.55 25.69
N LYS A 368 10.23 -2.04 25.68
CA LYS A 368 11.39 -1.28 25.22
C LYS A 368 11.29 -0.98 23.72
N ASP A 369 11.08 -2.01 22.90
CA ASP A 369 10.99 -1.86 21.45
C ASP A 369 9.72 -1.13 21.02
N LYS A 370 8.61 -1.34 21.74
CA LYS A 370 7.36 -0.61 21.58
C LYS A 370 7.55 0.87 21.78
N THR A 371 8.13 1.27 22.92
CA THR A 371 8.42 2.66 23.22
C THR A 371 9.32 3.25 22.15
N ASN A 372 10.45 2.61 21.84
CA ASN A 372 11.37 3.09 20.82
C ASN A 372 10.70 3.32 19.46
N LEU A 373 9.84 2.40 19.02
CA LEU A 373 9.15 2.52 17.73
C LEU A 373 8.09 3.64 17.74
N ILE A 374 7.34 3.81 18.82
CA ILE A 374 6.37 4.90 18.94
C ILE A 374 7.09 6.26 18.97
N GLU A 375 8.15 6.37 19.77
CA GLU A 375 8.94 7.59 19.87
C GLU A 375 9.61 7.95 18.53
N SER A 376 9.94 6.95 17.72
CA SER A 376 10.53 7.14 16.40
C SER A 376 9.63 7.98 15.47
N GLU A 377 8.30 7.98 15.64
CA GLU A 377 7.41 8.79 14.82
C GLU A 377 7.68 10.28 14.92
N TYR A 378 8.04 10.74 16.13
CA TYR A 378 8.20 12.16 16.42
C TYR A 378 9.63 12.59 16.78
N LYS A 379 10.50 11.66 17.16
CA LYS A 379 11.93 11.93 17.41
C LYS A 379 12.79 11.78 16.16
N ASN A 380 12.41 10.90 15.22
CA ASN A 380 13.24 10.68 14.04
C ASN A 380 13.26 11.88 13.11
N LYS A 381 14.46 12.19 12.62
CA LYS A 381 14.66 12.97 11.41
C LYS A 381 14.67 12.01 10.21
N PRO A 382 14.48 12.50 8.97
CA PRO A 382 14.58 11.65 7.80
C PRO A 382 15.94 10.97 7.76
N LEU A 383 15.96 9.68 7.42
CA LEU A 383 17.18 8.91 7.27
C LEU A 383 18.03 9.48 6.13
N ILE A 384 19.34 9.59 6.35
CA ILE A 384 20.29 10.12 5.36
C ILE A 384 21.25 9.00 4.96
N LYS A 385 21.45 8.82 3.66
CA LYS A 385 22.48 7.94 3.09
C LYS A 385 23.54 8.75 2.36
#